data_AF-A0A7S7UUD8-F1
#
_entry.id   AF-A0A7S7UUD8-F1
#
_cell.length_a   1.000
_cell.length_b   1.000
_cell.length_c   1.000
_cell.angle_alpha   90.00
_cell.angle_beta   90.00
_cell.angle_gamma   90.00
#
_symmetry.space_group_name_H-M   'P 1'
#
loop_
_entity.id
_entity.type
_entity.pdbx_description
1 polymer ?
#
loop_
_entity_poly.entity_id
_entity_poly.type
_entity_poly.pdbx_seq_one_letter_code
_entity_poly.pdbx_strand_id
1 'polypeptide(L)' 'MRAQRVWNVTGAASIGQLQSRLDDLNKRLSQLESQHPESWKIDELKSSALSLSREIDDIRCAEATAALRELLRK' A
#
# COMPACT_ATOMS: atom_id res chain seq x y z
N MET A 1 18.50 -10.63 -8.41
CA MET A 1 18.89 -9.95 -7.15
C MET A 1 17.64 -9.39 -6.50
N ARG A 2 17.27 -9.85 -5.31
CA ARG A 2 16.14 -9.31 -4.55
C ARG A 2 16.66 -8.10 -3.78
N ALA A 3 16.33 -6.89 -4.22
CA ALA A 3 16.69 -5.68 -3.51
C ALA A 3 16.05 -5.73 -2.11
N GLN A 4 16.87 -5.90 -1.08
CA GLN A 4 16.43 -5.76 0.30
C GLN A 4 16.18 -4.27 0.51
N ARG A 5 14.91 -3.84 0.36
CA ARG A 5 14.48 -2.55 0.86
C ARG A 5 14.59 -2.62 2.38
N VAL A 6 15.57 -1.91 2.93
CA VAL A 6 15.72 -1.71 4.36
C VAL A 6 14.58 -0.79 4.79
N TRP A 7 13.49 -1.38 5.30
CA TRP A 7 12.34 -0.64 5.79
C TRP A 7 12.69 -0.07 7.16
N ASN A 8 13.10 1.20 7.21
CA ASN A 8 13.27 1.91 8.47
C ASN A 8 11.89 2.07 9.12
N VAL A 9 11.73 1.49 10.31
CA VAL A 9 10.44 1.25 10.95
C VAL A 9 9.93 2.53 11.60
N THR A 10 9.26 3.35 10.79
CA THR A 10 8.21 4.29 11.23
C THR A 10 6.84 3.79 10.73
N GLY A 11 6.61 2.48 10.85
CA GLY A 11 5.55 1.71 10.16
C GLY A 11 4.12 2.22 10.34
N ALA A 12 3.74 2.64 11.56
CA ALA A 12 2.39 3.14 11.83
C ALA A 12 2.12 4.52 11.17
N ALA A 13 3.10 5.43 11.24
CA ALA A 13 2.99 6.74 10.60
C ALA A 13 3.01 6.62 9.06
N SER A 14 3.77 5.67 8.52
CA SER A 14 3.79 5.39 7.09
C SER A 14 2.51 4.70 6.60
N ILE A 15 1.92 3.77 7.36
CA ILE A 15 0.67 3.09 6.97
C ILE A 15 -0.48 4.11 6.85
N GLY A 16 -0.67 4.98 7.84
CA GLY A 16 -1.76 5.96 7.80
C GLY A 16 -1.67 6.93 6.61
N GLN A 17 -0.45 7.36 6.27
CA GLN A 17 -0.21 8.20 5.09
C GLN A 17 -0.46 7.43 3.78
N LEU A 18 0.00 6.17 3.68
CA LEU A 18 -0.23 5.32 2.52
C LEU A 18 -1.73 5.02 2.33
N GLN A 19 -2.46 4.75 3.42
CA GLN A 19 -3.91 4.55 3.40
C GLN A 19 -4.64 5.81 2.90
N SER A 20 -4.28 6.99 3.41
CA SER A 20 -4.88 8.26 2.96
C SER A 20 -4.64 8.50 1.47
N ARG A 21 -3.45 8.17 0.97
CA ARG A 21 -3.10 8.28 -0.45
C ARG A 21 -3.85 7.26 -1.32
N LEU A 22 -4.04 6.03 -0.81
CA LEU A 22 -4.84 5.00 -1.47
C LEU A 22 -6.31 5.42 -1.57
N ASP A 23 -6.86 6.01 -0.51
CA ASP A 23 -8.24 6.53 -0.50
C ASP A 23 -8.43 7.67 -1.52
N ASP A 24 -7.48 8.60 -1.62
CA ASP A 24 -7.50 9.66 -2.64
C ASP A 24 -7.48 9.07 -4.07
N LEU A 25 -6.59 8.10 -4.31
CA LEU A 25 -6.51 7.42 -5.61
C LEU A 25 -7.80 6.69 -5.95
N ASN A 26 -8.39 5.98 -5.01
CA ASN A 26 -9.66 5.27 -5.22
C ASN A 26 -10.80 6.25 -5.51
N LYS A 27 -10.87 7.40 -4.82
CA LYS A 27 -11.86 8.44 -5.14
C LYS A 27 -11.70 8.98 -6.56
N ARG A 28 -10.46 9.28 -6.96
CA ARG A 28 -10.15 9.76 -8.32
C ARG A 28 -10.47 8.70 -9.38
N LEU A 29 -10.19 7.43 -9.07
CA LEU A 29 -10.53 6.30 -9.93
C LEU A 29 -12.05 6.22 -10.13
N SER A 30 -12.83 6.20 -9.05
CA SER A 30 -14.29 6.10 -9.14
C SER A 30 -14.92 7.27 -9.88
N GLN A 31 -14.40 8.49 -9.69
CA GLN A 31 -14.84 9.67 -10.45
C GLN A 31 -14.54 9.51 -11.94
N LEU A 32 -13.33 9.07 -12.29
CA LEU A 32 -12.91 8.89 -13.67
C LEU A 32 -13.68 7.75 -14.37
N GLU A 33 -13.86 6.60 -13.70
CA GLU A 33 -14.65 5.47 -14.21
C GLU A 33 -16.10 5.86 -14.49
N SER A 34 -16.67 6.78 -13.68
CA SER A 34 -18.04 7.26 -13.87
C SER A 34 -18.18 8.23 -15.05
N GLN A 35 -17.13 9.01 -15.34
CA GLN A 35 -17.17 10.06 -16.38
C GLN A 35 -16.63 9.58 -17.73
N HIS A 36 -15.60 8.73 -17.71
CA HIS A 36 -14.83 8.29 -18.87
C HIS A 36 -14.34 6.84 -18.69
N PRO A 37 -15.24 5.85 -18.71
CA PRO A 37 -14.92 4.45 -18.41
C PRO A 37 -13.88 3.82 -19.35
N GLU A 38 -13.71 4.36 -20.56
CA GLU A 38 -12.72 3.94 -21.55
C GLU A 38 -11.36 4.64 -21.42
N SER A 39 -11.18 5.50 -20.40
CA SER A 39 -9.94 6.25 -20.22
C SER A 39 -8.78 5.34 -19.84
N TRP A 40 -7.68 5.36 -20.62
CA TRP A 40 -6.44 4.65 -20.29
C TRP A 40 -5.84 5.02 -18.93
N LYS A 41 -6.18 6.21 -18.39
CA LYS A 41 -5.76 6.65 -17.06
C LYS A 41 -6.36 5.80 -15.93
N ILE A 42 -7.47 5.09 -16.18
CA ILE A 42 -8.08 4.15 -15.22
C ILE A 42 -7.08 3.03 -14.89
N ASP A 43 -6.44 2.44 -15.91
CA ASP A 43 -5.48 1.35 -15.71
C ASP A 43 -4.23 1.81 -14.97
N GLU A 44 -3.76 3.03 -15.26
CA GLU A 44 -2.64 3.65 -14.54
C GLU A 44 -2.97 3.88 -13.06
N LEU A 45 -4.16 4.41 -12.77
CA LEU A 45 -4.63 4.62 -11.40
C LEU A 45 -4.84 3.30 -10.66
N LYS A 46 -5.40 2.27 -11.31
CA LYS A 46 -5.52 0.91 -10.75
C LYS A 46 -4.18 0.31 -10.41
N SER A 47 -3.19 0.43 -11.31
CA SER A 47 -1.82 -0.03 -11.07
C SER A 47 -1.19 0.68 -9.86
N SER A 48 -1.39 2.00 -9.77
CA SER A 48 -0.90 2.80 -8.65
C SER A 48 -1.56 2.42 -7.32
N ALA A 49 -2.88 2.23 -7.31
CA ALA A 49 -3.62 1.78 -6.13
C ALA A 49 -3.17 0.38 -5.68
N LEU A 50 -2.99 -0.55 -6.63
CA LEU A 50 -2.48 -1.90 -6.35
C LEU A 50 -1.07 -1.87 -5.75
N SER A 51 -0.19 -0.98 -6.24
CA SER A 51 1.15 -0.82 -5.68
C SER A 51 1.11 -0.35 -4.22
N LEU A 52 0.26 0.63 -3.89
CA LEU A 52 0.12 1.12 -2.52
C LEU A 52 -0.47 0.06 -1.59
N SER A 53 -1.49 -0.68 -2.04
CA SER A 53 -2.05 -1.79 -1.25
C SER A 53 -1.00 -2.83 -0.89
N ARG A 54 -0.15 -3.21 -1.86
CA ARG A 54 0.96 -4.15 -1.63
C ARG A 54 1.98 -3.60 -0.63
N GLU A 55 2.30 -2.33 -0.72
CA GLU A 55 3.25 -1.70 0.22
C GLU A 55 2.69 -1.67 1.65
N ILE A 56 1.39 -1.37 1.82
CA ILE A 56 0.73 -1.45 3.12
C ILE A 56 0.78 -2.88 3.68
N ASP A 57 0.47 -3.87 2.85
CA ASP A 57 0.47 -5.29 3.26
C ASP A 57 1.88 -5.78 3.61
N ASP A 58 2.90 -5.37 2.87
CA ASP A 58 4.30 -5.70 3.16
C ASP A 58 4.72 -5.15 4.54
N ILE A 59 4.36 -3.91 4.85
CA ILE A 59 4.67 -3.29 6.16
C ILE A 59 3.93 -4.06 7.28
N ARG A 60 2.63 -4.32 7.13
CA ARG A 60 1.85 -5.09 8.11
C ARG A 60 2.41 -6.49 8.35
N CYS A 61 2.82 -7.17 7.27
CA CYS A 61 3.43 -8.50 7.37
C CYS A 61 4.77 -8.45 8.10
N ALA A 62 5.59 -7.42 7.84
CA ALA A 62 6.84 -7.21 8.55
C ALA A 62 6.61 -6.98 10.06
N GLU A 63 5.64 -6.14 10.42
CA GLU A 63 5.26 -5.88 11.81
C GLU A 63 4.76 -7.14 12.52
N ALA A 64 3.86 -7.90 11.88
CA ALA A 64 3.37 -9.17 12.41
C ALA A 64 4.49 -10.20 12.59
N THR A 65 5.41 -10.29 11.63
CA THR A 65 6.58 -11.18 11.71
C THR A 65 7.49 -10.79 12.86
N ALA A 66 7.73 -9.49 13.07
CA ALA A 66 8.52 -9.00 14.19
C ALA A 66 7.86 -9.33 15.54
N ALA A 67 6.55 -9.11 15.67
CA ALA A 67 5.80 -9.44 16.88
C ALA A 67 5.83 -10.95 17.19
N LEU A 68 5.66 -11.80 16.17
CA LEU A 68 5.73 -13.26 16.33
C LEU A 68 7.12 -13.72 16.80
N ARG A 69 8.19 -13.17 16.19
CA ARG A 69 9.57 -13.48 16.59
C ARG A 69 9.79 -13.18 18.07
N GLU A 70 9.23 -12.09 18.56
CA GLU A 70 9.43 -11.70 19.96
C GLU A 70 8.59 -12.53 20.95
N LEU A 71 7.42 -13.02 20.52
CA LEU A 71 6.66 -13.99 21.29
C LEU A 71 7.40 -15.32 21.43
N LEU A 72 7.97 -15.82 20.34
CA LEU A 72 8.69 -17.11 20.32
C LEU A 72 10.04 -17.10 21.06
N ARG A 73 10.55 -15.91 21.40
CA ARG A 73 11.80 -15.75 22.16
C ARG A 73 11.61 -15.89 23.67
N LYS A 74 10.36 -15.91 24.14
CA LYS A 74 9.96 -16.08 25.54
C LYS A 74 9.63 -17.54 25.83
#